data_AF-A0A7S0FCM4-F1
#
_entry.id   AF-A0A7S0FCM4-F1
#
_cell.length_a   1.000
_cell.length_b   1.000
_cell.length_c   1.000
_cell.angle_alpha   90.00
_cell.angle_beta   90.00
_cell.angle_gamma   90.00
#
_symmetry.space_group_name_H-M   'P 1'
#
loop_
_entity.id
_entity.type
_entity.pdbx_description
1 polymer ?
#
loop_
_entity_poly.entity_id
_entity_poly.type
_entity_poly.pdbx_seq_one_letter_code
_entity_poly.pdbx_strand_id
1 'polypeptide(L)'
;SPTSRRLLHTECAFTPMMPPLRHGVRVSRPCVTVLLLGTALAAAEVSTPSSLRQYRWRRFATGSIRPRGWLERQAGLQAGALTSHLPLFWPEVANTSWLGGASDNVGGLHESTPYWLNGAVPLAHQLEDTRLLELVERYLDSILSRQAIDGWLGPDTDPSDFWSRFPLVLALVQHHEALPRSSSAWKRVMRA
;
A
#
# COMPACT_ATOMS: atom_id res chain seq x y z
N SER A 1 14.86 50.32 -46.06
CA SER A 1 15.88 51.37 -45.87
C SER A 1 15.88 51.73 -44.39
N PRO A 2 17.04 51.80 -43.73
CA PRO A 2 17.99 50.69 -43.49
C PRO A 2 18.29 50.64 -41.96
N THR A 3 19.18 49.84 -41.35
CA THR A 3 20.53 49.38 -41.69
C THR A 3 20.89 48.38 -40.56
N SER A 4 21.09 47.08 -40.79
CA SER A 4 22.36 46.44 -41.17
C SER A 4 23.59 46.92 -40.36
N ARG A 5 24.23 46.02 -39.61
CA ARG A 5 25.50 45.41 -40.06
C ARG A 5 25.97 44.25 -39.18
N ARG A 6 26.21 43.15 -39.88
CA ARG A 6 26.94 41.94 -39.50
C ARG A 6 28.43 42.16 -39.86
N LEU A 7 29.29 41.21 -39.47
CA LEU A 7 30.60 40.83 -40.05
C LEU A 7 31.82 41.56 -39.44
N LEU A 8 32.99 40.96 -39.19
CA LEU A 8 33.57 39.64 -39.46
C LEU A 8 34.86 39.47 -38.62
N HIS A 9 35.26 38.20 -38.45
CA HIS A 9 36.60 37.66 -38.14
C HIS A 9 37.81 38.55 -38.46
N THR A 10 38.91 38.43 -37.70
CA THR A 10 40.18 37.82 -38.18
C THR A 10 41.14 37.51 -37.02
N GLU A 11 41.77 36.34 -37.05
CA GLU A 11 42.92 35.93 -36.24
C GLU A 11 44.19 36.69 -36.62
N CYS A 12 45.16 36.80 -35.69
CA CYS A 12 46.58 36.59 -35.99
C CYS A 12 47.43 36.52 -34.71
N ALA A 13 48.21 35.45 -34.61
CA ALA A 13 49.25 35.22 -33.61
C ALA A 13 50.54 35.97 -33.96
N PHE A 14 51.34 36.38 -32.95
CA PHE A 14 52.80 36.49 -33.08
C PHE A 14 53.49 36.61 -31.70
N THR A 15 54.20 35.56 -31.29
CA THR A 15 55.35 35.54 -30.36
C THR A 15 56.62 36.07 -31.10
N PRO A 16 57.85 36.29 -30.54
CA PRO A 16 58.47 35.87 -29.26
C PRO A 16 59.50 36.88 -28.62
N MET A 17 60.34 36.37 -27.69
CA MET A 17 61.75 36.77 -27.35
C MET A 17 61.95 37.63 -26.07
N MET A 18 62.20 37.07 -24.87
CA MET A 18 63.48 36.59 -24.23
C MET A 18 64.44 37.73 -23.77
N PRO A 19 65.37 37.54 -22.80
CA PRO A 19 65.35 36.90 -21.47
C PRO A 19 65.96 37.87 -20.38
N PRO A 20 66.82 37.46 -19.41
CA PRO A 20 66.49 37.26 -18.00
C PRO A 20 67.26 38.18 -17.03
N LEU A 21 66.80 38.37 -15.80
CA LEU A 21 67.72 38.60 -14.67
C LEU A 21 67.22 37.92 -13.38
N ARG A 22 68.04 36.98 -12.93
CA ARG A 22 67.98 36.23 -11.67
C ARG A 22 68.01 37.22 -10.50
N HIS A 23 67.18 37.04 -9.49
CA HIS A 23 67.54 37.22 -8.07
C HIS A 23 66.59 36.34 -7.23
N GLY A 24 67.16 35.47 -6.40
CA GLY A 24 66.44 34.42 -5.70
C GLY A 24 65.53 34.96 -4.58
N VAL A 25 64.34 34.40 -4.49
CA VAL A 25 63.49 34.46 -3.30
C VAL A 25 62.91 33.05 -3.08
N ARG A 26 63.16 32.48 -1.90
CA ARG A 26 62.53 31.24 -1.44
C ARG A 26 61.03 31.51 -1.29
N VAL A 27 60.21 30.87 -2.10
CA VAL A 27 58.75 30.89 -1.95
C VAL A 27 58.35 29.69 -1.09
N SER A 28 57.91 29.99 0.13
CA SER A 28 57.21 29.04 1.01
C SER A 28 55.93 28.56 0.33
N ARG A 29 55.75 27.24 0.24
CA ARG A 29 54.52 26.62 -0.27
C ARG A 29 53.33 27.05 0.59
N PRO A 30 52.29 27.71 0.05
CA PRO A 30 51.06 27.92 0.82
C PRO A 30 50.34 26.58 0.97
N CYS A 31 50.16 26.16 2.22
CA CYS A 31 49.32 25.04 2.60
C CYS A 31 47.87 25.45 2.33
N VAL A 32 47.26 24.89 1.29
CA VAL A 32 45.83 25.08 1.01
C VAL A 32 45.06 24.20 1.99
N THR A 33 44.55 24.80 3.06
CA THR A 33 43.62 24.15 3.98
C THR A 33 42.26 24.05 3.29
N VAL A 34 41.89 22.84 2.84
CA VAL A 34 40.54 22.54 2.38
C VAL A 34 39.63 22.50 3.61
N LEU A 35 38.75 23.50 3.75
CA LEU A 35 37.71 23.51 4.75
C LEU A 35 36.60 22.56 4.29
N LEU A 36 36.57 21.33 4.83
CA LEU A 36 35.44 20.44 4.66
C LEU A 36 34.28 21.00 5.51
N LEU A 37 33.31 21.65 4.86
CA LEU A 37 32.00 21.93 5.46
C LEU A 37 31.29 20.58 5.67
N GLY A 38 31.50 19.97 6.84
CA GLY A 38 30.69 18.86 7.29
C GLY A 38 29.29 19.39 7.61
N THR A 39 28.33 19.16 6.73
CA THR A 39 26.92 19.26 7.11
C THR A 39 26.63 18.17 8.12
N ALA A 40 26.69 18.51 9.41
CA ALA A 40 26.11 17.69 10.45
C ALA A 40 24.60 17.69 10.23
N LEU A 41 24.09 16.64 9.56
CA LEU A 41 22.68 16.29 9.68
C LEU A 41 22.48 15.97 11.16
N ALA A 42 21.89 16.91 11.90
CA ALA A 42 21.26 16.57 13.16
C ALA A 42 20.15 15.57 12.80
N ALA A 43 20.41 14.29 13.04
CA ALA A 43 19.36 13.30 13.08
C ALA A 43 18.41 13.76 14.18
N ALA A 44 17.30 14.38 13.78
CA ALA A 44 16.19 14.60 14.69
C ALA A 44 15.81 13.21 15.20
N GLU A 45 16.08 12.93 16.48
CA GLU A 45 15.52 11.75 17.11
C GLU A 45 14.01 11.87 16.97
N VAL A 46 13.45 11.03 16.11
CA VAL A 46 12.01 10.87 16.00
C VAL A 46 11.56 10.40 17.38
N SER A 47 10.96 11.33 18.14
CA SER A 47 10.28 11.04 19.37
C SER A 47 9.32 9.89 19.09
N THR A 48 9.66 8.70 19.59
CA THR A 48 8.78 7.54 19.47
C THR A 48 7.54 7.91 20.29
N PRO A 49 6.34 7.99 19.69
CA PRO A 49 5.15 8.37 20.43
C PRO A 49 5.03 7.49 21.67
N SER A 50 4.79 8.12 22.82
CA SER A 50 4.58 7.44 24.10
C SER A 50 3.61 6.29 23.87
N SER A 51 4.02 5.07 24.19
CA SER A 51 3.25 3.87 23.86
C SER A 51 1.82 4.04 24.34
N LEU A 52 0.85 3.94 23.42
CA LEU A 52 -0.56 4.03 23.77
C LEU A 52 -0.89 3.03 24.88
N ARG A 53 -1.76 3.43 25.81
CA ARG A 53 -2.19 2.55 26.90
C ARG A 53 -2.80 1.28 26.29
N GLN A 54 -2.16 0.15 26.56
CA GLN A 54 -2.61 -1.15 26.08
C GLN A 54 -4.03 -1.44 26.59
N TYR A 55 -4.87 -2.02 25.75
CA TYR A 55 -6.17 -2.51 26.17
C TYR A 55 -6.01 -3.58 27.26
N ARG A 56 -6.90 -3.55 28.27
CA ARG A 56 -6.90 -4.55 29.36
C ARG A 56 -7.10 -5.97 28.82
N TRP A 57 -7.87 -6.11 27.74
CA TRP A 57 -8.09 -7.35 27.04
C TRP A 57 -7.73 -7.18 25.57
N ARG A 58 -7.05 -8.18 25.01
CA ARG A 58 -6.71 -8.23 23.60
C ARG A 58 -7.57 -9.28 22.92
N ARG A 59 -8.07 -8.94 21.73
CA ARG A 59 -8.70 -9.94 20.86
C ARG A 59 -7.67 -10.99 20.48
N PHE A 60 -8.11 -12.23 20.39
CA PHE A 60 -7.33 -13.28 19.75
C PHE A 60 -7.26 -13.02 18.25
N ALA A 61 -6.11 -13.29 17.64
CA ALA A 61 -5.97 -13.19 16.20
C ALA A 61 -6.93 -14.18 15.51
N THR A 62 -7.51 -13.79 14.39
CA THR A 62 -8.32 -14.69 13.56
C THR A 62 -7.57 -15.99 13.26
N GLY A 63 -8.27 -17.12 13.37
CA GLY A 63 -7.68 -18.45 13.17
C GLY A 63 -6.87 -19.02 14.34
N SER A 64 -6.52 -18.23 15.36
CA SER A 64 -5.76 -18.73 16.54
C SER A 64 -6.59 -19.63 17.47
N ILE A 65 -7.92 -19.53 17.41
CA ILE A 65 -8.87 -20.41 18.09
C ILE A 65 -9.67 -21.15 17.02
N ARG A 66 -9.75 -22.47 17.16
CA ARG A 66 -10.48 -23.34 16.24
C ARG A 66 -11.70 -23.98 16.89
N PRO A 67 -12.84 -24.05 16.19
CA PRO A 67 -14.00 -24.76 16.68
C PRO A 67 -13.71 -26.27 16.74
N ARG A 68 -14.38 -26.98 17.65
CA ARG A 68 -14.35 -28.44 17.74
C ARG A 68 -15.75 -29.00 17.98
N GLY A 69 -15.94 -30.27 17.65
CA GLY A 69 -17.16 -31.01 18.02
C GLY A 69 -18.39 -30.46 17.28
N TRP A 70 -19.42 -30.05 18.01
CA TRP A 70 -20.66 -29.57 17.37
C TRP A 70 -20.45 -28.30 16.55
N LEU A 71 -19.70 -27.32 17.08
CA LEU A 71 -19.48 -26.04 16.40
C LEU A 71 -18.68 -26.22 15.10
N GLU A 72 -17.67 -27.09 15.12
CA GLU A 72 -16.89 -27.44 13.92
C GLU A 72 -17.79 -28.05 12.83
N ARG A 73 -18.71 -28.94 13.21
CA ARG A 73 -19.69 -29.49 12.26
C ARG A 73 -20.62 -28.43 11.69
N GLN A 74 -21.12 -27.50 12.51
CA GLN A 74 -21.98 -26.42 12.00
C GLN A 74 -21.22 -25.47 11.08
N ALA A 75 -20.00 -25.09 11.45
CA ALA A 75 -19.14 -24.25 10.63
C ALA A 75 -18.80 -24.93 9.30
N GLY A 76 -18.48 -26.23 9.33
CA GLY A 76 -18.24 -27.03 8.11
C GLY A 76 -19.47 -27.12 7.21
N LEU A 77 -20.67 -27.30 7.77
CA LEU A 77 -21.92 -27.27 7.00
C LEU A 77 -22.15 -25.89 6.36
N GLN A 78 -21.93 -24.81 7.10
CA GLN A 78 -22.08 -23.45 6.58
C GLN A 78 -21.08 -23.16 5.45
N ALA A 79 -19.81 -23.53 5.64
CA ALA A 79 -18.76 -23.38 4.63
C ALA A 79 -19.08 -24.19 3.37
N GLY A 80 -19.48 -25.46 3.52
CA GLY A 80 -19.80 -26.35 2.41
C GLY A 80 -21.14 -26.07 1.73
N ALA A 81 -22.04 -25.30 2.36
CA ALA A 81 -23.35 -24.95 1.81
C ALA A 81 -23.36 -23.48 1.34
N LEU A 82 -24.18 -22.63 1.98
CA LEU A 82 -24.50 -21.31 1.50
C LEU A 82 -23.24 -20.46 1.25
N THR A 83 -22.30 -20.40 2.21
CA THR A 83 -21.17 -19.48 2.14
C THR A 83 -20.30 -19.66 0.89
N SER A 84 -19.99 -20.90 0.50
CA SER A 84 -19.21 -21.16 -0.73
C SER A 84 -20.02 -21.09 -2.02
N HIS A 85 -21.35 -21.18 -1.95
CA HIS A 85 -22.22 -21.24 -3.14
C HIS A 85 -22.90 -19.90 -3.47
N LEU A 86 -22.92 -18.92 -2.55
CA LEU A 86 -23.50 -17.59 -2.84
C LEU A 86 -22.96 -16.96 -4.13
N PRO A 87 -21.64 -17.00 -4.44
CA PRO A 87 -21.10 -16.51 -5.72
C PRO A 87 -21.64 -17.21 -6.97
N LEU A 88 -22.32 -18.35 -6.85
CA LEU A 88 -22.83 -19.11 -8.00
C LEU A 88 -24.23 -18.67 -8.43
N PHE A 89 -25.03 -18.15 -7.51
CA PHE A 89 -26.46 -17.94 -7.78
C PHE A 89 -27.04 -16.66 -7.19
N TRP A 90 -26.43 -16.07 -6.16
CA TRP A 90 -26.97 -14.85 -5.57
C TRP A 90 -26.37 -13.62 -6.25
N PRO A 91 -27.15 -12.84 -7.03
CA PRO A 91 -26.59 -11.80 -7.88
C PRO A 91 -25.78 -10.75 -7.12
N GLU A 92 -26.17 -10.42 -5.88
CA GLU A 92 -25.49 -9.43 -5.04
C GLU A 92 -24.07 -9.82 -4.62
N VAL A 93 -23.71 -11.10 -4.75
CA VAL A 93 -22.35 -11.61 -4.51
C VAL A 93 -21.69 -12.04 -5.82
N ALA A 94 -22.46 -12.67 -6.72
CA ALA A 94 -21.96 -13.18 -8.00
C ALA A 94 -21.59 -12.07 -8.99
N ASN A 95 -22.34 -10.97 -9.01
CA ASN A 95 -22.18 -9.84 -9.93
C ASN A 95 -22.18 -8.50 -9.18
N THR A 96 -21.48 -8.47 -8.06
CA THR A 96 -21.33 -7.29 -7.18
C THR A 96 -20.54 -6.15 -7.83
N SER A 97 -20.94 -4.92 -7.57
CA SER A 97 -20.23 -3.68 -7.95
C SER A 97 -18.83 -3.59 -7.35
N TRP A 98 -18.56 -4.24 -6.21
CA TRP A 98 -17.21 -4.37 -5.64
C TRP A 98 -16.22 -5.08 -6.57
N LEU A 99 -16.72 -5.90 -7.49
CA LEU A 99 -15.93 -6.57 -8.52
C LEU A 99 -16.09 -5.93 -9.92
N GLY A 100 -16.81 -4.82 -10.02
CA GLY A 100 -17.16 -4.17 -11.30
C GLY A 100 -18.45 -4.69 -11.94
N GLY A 101 -19.24 -5.48 -11.21
CA GLY A 101 -20.59 -5.87 -11.59
C GLY A 101 -21.62 -4.76 -11.32
N ALA A 102 -22.90 -5.12 -11.33
CA ALA A 102 -24.00 -4.16 -11.22
C ALA A 102 -25.25 -4.70 -10.51
N SER A 103 -25.15 -5.82 -9.79
CA SER A 103 -26.33 -6.52 -9.24
C SER A 103 -26.67 -6.17 -7.78
N ASP A 104 -25.76 -5.54 -7.04
CA ASP A 104 -25.96 -5.08 -5.66
C ASP A 104 -26.32 -3.59 -5.56
N ASN A 105 -26.70 -2.98 -6.69
CA ASN A 105 -27.24 -1.62 -6.76
C ASN A 105 -28.75 -1.56 -6.47
N VAL A 106 -29.43 -2.72 -6.36
CA VAL A 106 -30.87 -2.83 -6.09
C VAL A 106 -31.11 -2.59 -4.60
N GLY A 107 -31.09 -1.32 -4.20
CA GLY A 107 -31.17 -0.87 -2.80
C GLY A 107 -30.09 0.14 -2.43
N GLY A 108 -29.05 0.29 -3.26
CA GLY A 108 -28.03 1.34 -3.18
C GLY A 108 -26.98 1.19 -2.08
N LEU A 109 -27.09 0.19 -1.19
CA LEU A 109 -26.20 0.08 -0.02
C LEU A 109 -24.89 -0.67 -0.30
N HIS A 110 -24.80 -1.39 -1.42
CA HIS A 110 -23.64 -2.21 -1.83
C HIS A 110 -23.04 -3.07 -0.68
N GLU A 111 -23.85 -3.51 0.28
CA GLU A 111 -23.34 -4.05 1.56
C GLU A 111 -23.20 -5.57 1.57
N SER A 112 -23.88 -6.27 0.65
CA SER A 112 -24.02 -7.73 0.67
C SER A 112 -22.70 -8.47 0.51
N THR A 113 -21.85 -8.06 -0.45
CA THR A 113 -20.51 -8.65 -0.61
C THR A 113 -19.60 -8.37 0.59
N PRO A 114 -19.49 -7.12 1.10
CA PRO A 114 -18.78 -6.83 2.35
C PRO A 114 -19.24 -7.68 3.55
N TYR A 115 -20.54 -7.83 3.76
CA TYR A 115 -21.07 -8.68 4.85
C TYR A 115 -20.74 -10.15 4.66
N TRP A 116 -20.90 -10.65 3.44
CA TRP A 116 -20.52 -12.03 3.12
C TRP A 116 -19.04 -12.26 3.39
N LEU A 117 -18.14 -11.36 2.95
CA LEU A 117 -16.70 -11.46 3.23
C LEU A 117 -16.38 -11.37 4.72
N ASN A 118 -17.06 -10.50 5.47
CA ASN A 118 -16.87 -10.37 6.92
C ASN A 118 -17.15 -11.69 7.67
N GLY A 119 -18.09 -12.51 7.18
CA GLY A 119 -18.35 -13.85 7.72
C GLY A 119 -17.50 -14.96 7.09
N ALA A 120 -17.29 -14.92 5.78
CA ALA A 120 -16.61 -15.97 5.02
C ALA A 120 -15.11 -16.05 5.34
N VAL A 121 -14.44 -14.90 5.50
CA VAL A 121 -13.00 -14.83 5.80
C VAL A 121 -12.64 -15.53 7.11
N PRO A 122 -13.23 -15.18 8.28
CA PRO A 122 -12.91 -15.87 9.52
C PRO A 122 -13.31 -17.33 9.48
N LEU A 123 -14.42 -17.69 8.82
CA LEU A 123 -14.86 -19.07 8.66
C LEU A 123 -13.80 -19.91 7.91
N ALA A 124 -13.29 -19.39 6.80
CA ALA A 124 -12.25 -20.05 5.99
C ALA A 124 -10.98 -20.30 6.81
N HIS A 125 -10.51 -19.29 7.55
CA HIS A 125 -9.31 -19.37 8.38
C HIS A 125 -9.48 -20.27 9.61
N GLN A 126 -10.66 -20.26 10.25
CA GLN A 126 -10.94 -21.09 11.42
C GLN A 126 -11.02 -22.59 11.08
N LEU A 127 -11.54 -22.91 9.89
CA LEU A 127 -11.67 -24.28 9.39
C LEU A 127 -10.46 -24.76 8.58
N GLU A 128 -9.54 -23.86 8.23
CA GLU A 128 -8.46 -24.14 7.26
C GLU A 128 -9.01 -24.68 5.93
N ASP A 129 -10.19 -24.20 5.52
CA ASP A 129 -10.85 -24.61 4.28
C ASP A 129 -10.16 -23.93 3.09
N THR A 130 -9.27 -24.67 2.43
CA THR A 130 -8.49 -24.18 1.28
C THR A 130 -9.36 -23.69 0.13
N ARG A 131 -10.50 -24.34 -0.15
CA ARG A 131 -11.41 -23.94 -1.22
C ARG A 131 -12.06 -22.60 -0.92
N LEU A 132 -12.53 -22.42 0.32
CA LEU A 132 -13.15 -21.17 0.74
C LEU A 132 -12.10 -20.06 0.86
N LEU A 133 -10.88 -20.36 1.33
CA LEU A 133 -9.76 -19.43 1.35
C LEU A 133 -9.43 -18.88 -0.03
N GLU A 134 -9.25 -19.76 -1.02
CA GLU A 134 -9.00 -19.35 -2.42
C GLU A 134 -10.13 -18.47 -2.96
N LEU A 135 -11.39 -18.78 -2.62
CA LEU A 135 -12.55 -18.00 -3.04
C LEU A 135 -12.52 -16.59 -2.43
N VAL A 136 -12.36 -16.46 -1.12
CA VAL A 136 -12.34 -15.15 -0.47
C VAL A 136 -11.10 -14.34 -0.88
N GLU A 137 -9.95 -14.99 -1.05
CA GLU A 137 -8.72 -14.32 -1.51
C GLU A 137 -8.90 -13.70 -2.91
N ARG A 138 -9.54 -14.42 -3.84
CA ARG A 138 -9.84 -13.85 -5.16
C ARG A 138 -10.71 -12.59 -5.09
N TYR A 139 -11.70 -12.57 -4.18
CA TYR A 139 -12.53 -11.38 -3.97
C TYR A 139 -11.72 -10.24 -3.35
N LEU A 140 -10.98 -10.50 -2.28
CA LEU A 140 -10.16 -9.48 -1.61
C LEU A 140 -9.11 -8.90 -2.56
N ASP A 141 -8.36 -9.72 -3.28
CA ASP A 141 -7.36 -9.25 -4.25
C ASP A 141 -8.02 -8.45 -5.39
N SER A 142 -9.20 -8.87 -5.87
CA SER A 142 -9.94 -8.13 -6.89
C SER A 142 -10.41 -6.77 -6.40
N ILE A 143 -10.90 -6.68 -5.16
CA ILE A 143 -11.34 -5.42 -4.55
C ILE A 143 -10.15 -4.48 -4.33
N LEU A 144 -9.06 -4.98 -3.76
CA LEU A 144 -7.85 -4.19 -3.51
C LEU A 144 -7.21 -3.69 -4.81
N SER A 145 -7.25 -4.47 -5.89
CA SER A 145 -6.74 -4.03 -7.21
C SER A 145 -7.55 -2.90 -7.87
N ARG A 146 -8.75 -2.60 -7.34
CA ARG A 146 -9.65 -1.53 -7.82
C ARG A 146 -9.62 -0.28 -6.94
N GLN A 147 -8.73 -0.22 -5.95
CA GLN A 147 -8.54 0.97 -5.15
C GLN A 147 -8.17 2.16 -6.05
N ALA A 148 -8.83 3.29 -5.86
CA ALA A 148 -8.53 4.52 -6.58
C ALA A 148 -7.17 5.09 -6.15
N ILE A 149 -6.64 6.01 -6.97
CA ILE A 149 -5.31 6.60 -6.76
C ILE A 149 -5.18 7.39 -5.44
N ASP A 150 -6.29 7.91 -4.93
CA ASP A 150 -6.38 8.62 -3.66
C ASP A 150 -6.64 7.69 -2.46
N GLY A 151 -6.68 6.38 -2.69
CA GLY A 151 -6.95 5.36 -1.68
C GLY A 151 -8.43 5.00 -1.53
N TRP A 152 -9.33 5.62 -2.30
CA TRP A 152 -10.76 5.30 -2.23
C TRP A 152 -11.01 3.83 -2.59
N LEU A 153 -11.71 3.13 -1.71
CA LEU A 153 -12.03 1.71 -1.86
C LEU A 153 -13.53 1.53 -1.93
N GLY A 154 -14.02 0.89 -2.99
CA GLY A 154 -15.42 0.52 -3.14
C GLY A 154 -16.21 1.35 -4.15
N PRO A 155 -17.46 0.93 -4.44
CA PRO A 155 -18.27 1.44 -5.53
C PRO A 155 -18.97 2.77 -5.24
N ASP A 156 -19.22 3.11 -3.96
CA ASP A 156 -19.95 4.34 -3.61
C ASP A 156 -19.12 5.56 -3.99
N THR A 157 -19.73 6.56 -4.62
CA THR A 157 -19.08 7.83 -4.98
C THR A 157 -19.44 8.97 -4.03
N ASP A 158 -20.47 8.81 -3.20
CA ASP A 158 -20.83 9.76 -2.16
C ASP A 158 -19.90 9.56 -0.94
N PRO A 159 -19.10 10.57 -0.55
CA PRO A 159 -18.23 10.46 0.62
C PRO A 159 -18.97 10.19 1.94
N SER A 160 -20.27 10.49 2.01
CA SER A 160 -21.10 10.24 3.18
C SER A 160 -21.64 8.81 3.27
N ASP A 161 -21.58 8.04 2.18
CA ASP A 161 -21.93 6.63 2.16
C ASP A 161 -20.66 5.79 2.29
N PHE A 162 -20.32 5.46 3.54
CA PHE A 162 -19.13 4.68 3.90
C PHE A 162 -19.48 3.39 4.62
N TRP A 163 -20.77 3.08 4.76
CA TRP A 163 -21.23 1.96 5.58
C TRP A 163 -20.74 0.61 5.04
N SER A 164 -20.90 0.41 3.73
CA SER A 164 -20.50 -0.78 2.99
C SER A 164 -19.00 -1.12 3.17
N ARG A 165 -18.15 -0.12 3.43
CA ARG A 165 -16.71 -0.28 3.65
C ARG A 165 -16.38 -0.87 5.01
N PHE A 166 -17.16 -0.65 6.06
CA PHE A 166 -16.81 -1.16 7.38
C PHE A 166 -16.75 -2.69 7.45
N PRO A 167 -17.78 -3.46 6.98
CA PRO A 167 -17.69 -4.91 6.97
C PRO A 167 -16.51 -5.42 6.13
N LEU A 168 -16.20 -4.74 5.02
CA LEU A 168 -15.03 -5.08 4.20
C LEU A 168 -13.72 -4.87 4.96
N VAL A 169 -13.55 -3.73 5.64
CA VAL A 169 -12.35 -3.44 6.44
C VAL A 169 -12.22 -4.46 7.58
N LEU A 170 -13.33 -4.85 8.21
CA LEU A 170 -13.32 -5.93 9.21
C LEU A 170 -12.88 -7.27 8.59
N ALA A 171 -13.33 -7.59 7.38
CA ALA A 171 -12.87 -8.78 6.66
C ALA A 171 -11.36 -8.72 6.36
N LEU A 172 -10.85 -7.57 5.89
CA LEU A 172 -9.43 -7.36 5.61
C LEU A 172 -8.56 -7.48 6.88
N VAL A 173 -8.99 -6.87 7.99
CA VAL A 173 -8.31 -6.99 9.29
C VAL A 173 -8.27 -8.45 9.73
N GLN A 174 -9.38 -9.17 9.64
CA GLN A 174 -9.44 -10.59 10.02
C GLN A 174 -8.55 -11.45 9.12
N HIS A 175 -8.54 -11.19 7.81
CA HIS A 175 -7.68 -11.90 6.86
C HIS A 175 -6.20 -11.65 7.18
N HIS A 176 -5.82 -10.39 7.41
CA HIS A 176 -4.46 -10.01 7.75
C HIS A 176 -4.00 -10.59 9.10
N GLU A 177 -4.86 -10.60 10.13
CA GLU A 177 -4.56 -11.19 11.44
C GLU A 177 -4.26 -12.70 11.35
N ALA A 178 -4.88 -13.40 10.40
CA ALA A 178 -4.69 -14.85 10.21
C ALA A 178 -3.45 -15.20 9.36
N LEU A 179 -2.91 -14.25 8.59
CA LEU A 179 -1.78 -14.49 7.70
C LEU A 179 -0.43 -14.44 8.43
N PRO A 180 0.55 -15.29 8.02
CA PRO A 180 1.93 -15.14 8.45
C PRO A 180 2.49 -13.78 8.01
N ARG A 181 3.25 -13.09 8.87
CA ARG A 181 3.90 -11.81 8.56
C ARG A 181 4.83 -11.85 7.34
N SER A 182 5.35 -13.03 7.02
CA SER A 182 6.22 -13.22 5.85
C SER A 182 5.45 -13.28 4.52
N SER A 183 4.13 -13.51 4.55
CA SER A 183 3.34 -13.73 3.34
C SER A 183 3.21 -12.48 2.47
N SER A 184 3.15 -12.67 1.15
CA SER A 184 2.93 -11.58 0.20
C SER A 184 1.53 -10.97 0.35
N ALA A 185 0.54 -11.79 0.70
CA ALA A 185 -0.83 -11.37 1.00
C ALA A 185 -0.89 -10.39 2.18
N TRP A 186 -0.15 -10.67 3.26
CA TRP A 186 -0.03 -9.78 4.42
C TRP A 186 0.46 -8.39 4.00
N LYS A 187 1.49 -8.34 3.15
CA LYS A 187 2.06 -7.07 2.66
C LYS A 187 1.12 -6.34 1.70
N ARG A 188 0.18 -7.02 1.04
CA ARG A 188 -0.79 -6.36 0.14
C ARG A 188 -1.83 -5.60 0.94
N VAL A 189 -2.43 -6.24 1.96
CA VAL A 189 -3.45 -5.61 2.81
C VAL A 189 -2.93 -4.35 3.50
N MET A 190 -1.65 -4.33 3.91
CA MET A 190 -1.04 -3.15 4.58
C MET A 190 -0.55 -2.05 3.64
N ARG A 191 -0.58 -2.27 2.33
CA ARG A 191 -0.13 -1.30 1.31
C ARG A 191 -1.28 -0.63 0.55
N ALA A 192 -2.47 -1.19 0.64
CA ALA A 192 -3.71 -0.51 0.28
C ALA A 192 -4.07 0.49 1.37
#